data_AF-A0A3C2E183-F1
#
_entry.id   AF-A0A3C2E183-F1
#
_cell.length_a   1.000
_cell.length_b   1.000
_cell.length_c   1.000
_cell.angle_alpha   90.00
_cell.angle_beta   90.00
_cell.angle_gamma   90.00
#
_symmetry.space_group_name_H-M   'P 1'
#
loop_
_entity.id
_entity.type
_entity.pdbx_description
1 polymer ?
#
loop_
_entity_poly.entity_id
_entity_poly.type
_entity_poly.pdbx_seq_one_letter_code
_entity_poly.pdbx_strand_id
1 'polypeptide(L)' 'MSRATAGPEIERLITLLAKLPGLGPRSARRAVLHLLKKRETLMTPLA' A
#
# COMPACT_ATOMS: atom_id res chain seq x y z
N MET A 1 -14.92 -1.94 13.51
CA MET A 1 -14.07 -1.68 12.32
C MET A 1 -13.11 -0.58 12.74
N SER A 2 -11.78 -0.68 12.80
CA SER A 2 -10.75 -1.38 12.02
C SER A 2 -9.61 -1.81 12.95
N ARG A 3 -9.13 -3.06 12.83
CA ARG A 3 -7.86 -3.49 13.46
C ARG A 3 -6.71 -2.88 12.65
N ALA A 4 -6.07 -1.83 13.17
CA ALA A 4 -4.81 -1.34 12.59
C ALA A 4 -3.70 -2.32 12.97
N THR A 5 -3.45 -3.28 12.08
CA THR A 5 -2.42 -4.33 12.24
C THR A 5 -1.07 -3.93 11.64
N ALA A 6 -0.96 -2.74 11.03
CA ALA A 6 0.22 -2.29 10.31
C ALA A 6 0.83 -1.02 10.94
N GLY A 7 2.15 -0.87 10.85
CA GLY A 7 2.86 0.30 11.36
C GLY A 7 2.42 1.61 10.69
N PRO A 8 2.70 2.77 11.31
CA PRO A 8 2.21 4.08 10.87
C PRO A 8 2.65 4.45 9.44
N GLU A 9 3.83 4.01 9.01
CA GLU A 9 4.35 4.24 7.66
C GLU A 9 3.56 3.47 6.59
N ILE A 10 3.18 2.23 6.89
CA ILE A 10 2.38 1.40 5.98
C ILE A 10 0.99 2.00 5.82
N GLU A 11 0.36 2.42 6.92
CA GLU A 11 -0.95 3.08 6.84
C GLU A 11 -0.88 4.38 6.04
N ARG A 12 0.18 5.20 6.22
CA ARG A 12 0.41 6.41 5.41
C ARG A 12 0.54 6.08 3.92
N LEU A 13 1.30 5.03 3.57
CA LEU A 13 1.46 4.59 2.18
C LEU A 13 0.13 4.08 1.58
N ILE A 14 -0.67 3.35 2.37
CA ILE A 14 -2.02 2.92 1.98
C ILE A 14 -2.90 4.13 1.68
N THR A 15 -2.88 5.15 2.55
CA THR A 15 -3.66 6.39 2.32
C THR A 15 -3.23 7.12 1.05
N LEU A 16 -1.93 7.14 0.74
CA LEU A 16 -1.44 7.77 -0.50
C LEU A 16 -1.90 7.00 -1.74
N LEU A 17 -1.74 5.68 -1.76
CA LEU A 17 -2.18 4.85 -2.89
C LEU A 17 -3.70 4.81 -3.06
N ALA A 18 -4.46 4.96 -1.97
CA ALA A 18 -5.92 5.02 -2.02
C ALA A 18 -6.47 6.31 -2.67
N LYS A 19 -5.61 7.30 -2.95
CA LYS A 19 -5.99 8.51 -3.69
C LYS A 19 -5.88 8.34 -5.21
N LEU A 20 -5.31 7.23 -5.69
CA LEU A 20 -5.21 6.96 -7.12
C LEU A 20 -6.57 6.55 -7.69
N PRO A 21 -6.90 6.97 -8.93
CA PRO A 21 -8.13 6.56 -9.57
C PRO A 21 -8.16 5.03 -9.71
N GLY A 22 -9.26 4.41 -9.26
CA GLY A 22 -9.43 2.95 -9.30
C GLY A 22 -8.83 2.17 -8.11
N LEU A 23 -8.17 2.83 -7.15
CA LEU A 23 -7.64 2.21 -5.93
C LEU A 23 -8.37 2.72 -4.68
N GLY A 24 -9.33 1.94 -4.16
CA GLY A 24 -9.92 2.20 -2.85
C GLY A 24 -9.05 1.74 -1.67
N PRO A 25 -9.41 2.04 -0.41
CA PRO A 25 -8.61 1.69 0.77
C PRO A 25 -8.27 0.21 0.90
N ARG A 26 -9.20 -0.66 0.50
CA ARG A 26 -9.04 -2.12 0.56
C ARG A 26 -8.08 -2.65 -0.51
N SER A 27 -8.15 -2.13 -1.73
CA SER A 27 -7.22 -2.48 -2.81
C SER A 27 -5.84 -1.85 -2.62
N ALA A 28 -5.76 -0.61 -2.11
CA ALA A 28 -4.51 0.05 -1.78
C ALA A 28 -3.73 -0.73 -0.70
N ARG A 29 -4.41 -1.22 0.35
CA ARG A 29 -3.81 -2.11 1.34
C ARG A 29 -3.20 -3.37 0.71
N ARG A 30 -3.93 -4.02 -0.20
CA ARG A 30 -3.41 -5.20 -0.92
C ARG A 30 -2.20 -4.85 -1.79
N ALA A 31 -2.25 -3.73 -2.49
CA ALA A 31 -1.16 -3.26 -3.33
C ALA A 31 0.10 -2.98 -2.49
N VAL A 32 -0.01 -2.24 -1.38
CA VAL A 32 1.12 -1.97 -0.47
C VAL A 32 1.75 -3.26 0.03
N LEU A 33 0.95 -4.18 0.57
CA LEU A 33 1.47 -5.45 1.08
C LEU A 33 2.12 -6.29 -0.03
N HIS A 34 1.61 -6.21 -1.27
CA HIS A 34 2.20 -6.87 -2.43
C HIS A 34 3.54 -6.24 -2.83
N LEU A 35 3.63 -4.91 -2.86
CA LEU A 35 4.85 -4.16 -3.14
C LEU A 35 5.94 -4.46 -2.10
N LEU A 36 5.58 -4.45 -0.81
CA LEU A 36 6.51 -4.77 0.28
C LEU A 36 7.01 -6.23 0.20
N LYS A 37 6.14 -7.18 -0.16
CA LYS A 37 6.54 -8.57 -0.37
C LYS A 37 7.51 -8.74 -1.55
N LYS A 38 7.46 -7.86 -2.55
CA LYS A 38 8.25 -7.92 -3.79
C LYS A 38 9.04 -6.62 -4.04
N ARG A 39 9.64 -6.07 -2.99
CA ARG A 39 10.25 -4.72 -3.02
C ARG A 39 11.25 -4.55 -4.18
N GLU A 40 12.13 -5.53 -4.41
CA GLU A 40 13.25 -5.40 -5.37
C GLU A 40 12.84 -5.51 -6.83
N THR A 41 11.63 -5.99 -7.11
CA THR A 41 11.13 -6.15 -8.48
C THR A 41 10.05 -5.15 -8.80
N LEU A 42 9.21 -4.79 -7.82
CA LEU A 42 8.08 -3.90 -8.03
C LEU A 42 8.32 -2.46 -7.56
N MET A 43 9.22 -2.20 -6.60
CA MET A 43 9.51 -0.81 -6.20
C MET A 43 10.59 -0.15 -7.04
N THR A 44 11.53 -0.92 -7.57
CA THR A 44 12.61 -0.43 -8.45
C THR A 44 12.10 0.31 -9.69
N PRO A 45 11.06 -0.16 -10.43
CA PRO A 45 10.48 0.59 -11.55
C PRO A 45 9.53 1.73 -11.14
N LEU A 46 9.26 1.91 -9.84
CA LEU A 46 8.44 3.01 -9.31
C LEU A 46 9.29 4.17 -8.77
N ALA A 47 10.62 4.03 -8.75
CA ALA A 47 11.59 5.02 -8.29
C ALA A 47 11.93 6.04 -9.39
#